data_AF-A0A0A1UJ91-F1
#
_entry.id   AF-A0A0A1UJ91-F1
#
_cell.length_a   1.000
_cell.length_b   1.000
_cell.length_c   1.000
_cell.angle_alpha   90.00
_cell.angle_beta   90.00
_cell.angle_gamma   90.00
#
_symmetry.space_group_name_H-M   'P 1'
#
loop_
_entity.id
_entity.type
_entity.pdbx_description
1 polymer ?
#
loop_
_entity_poly.entity_id
_entity_poly.type
_entity_poly.pdbx_seq_one_letter_code
_entity_poly.pdbx_strand_id
1 'polypeptide(L)'
;MSQVQKEPEVVQKAPKSCPTTWTLEELHAHLQAAVSLELCTIPLYLYAMYSIELTGHRGKEAHCTLLEVVVQEMIHLGLAGNILTALGGRPRVYGEAFTPKYPSELLYEGVLMTLAPADKHQLKAFAEIERPAEMGAAHSFDIPEPPNDRKAVQYLSIGEFYKAVMEGMNQLNNSGSLTFDKNSTGKQWTGKELHHKNPECTDAPTRSTIPELAPITDYETAIRKLNLIIDEGEGRGLTDTGKGAEPTESSHYDRFKKLSDYPELNVYPLVSNPRTSLFKDLEDTKYSEHCYPYSYLLLTLEAGWTYEGPGDINSGGIGPNLHNLMTEVMGPIAKVLVRQKLKNFQKNAAPPFNLYTFNLHSSPKAEIKALIEEAISRYSYPAEDKEQFEKALKGVGDLHDIKLDGIQ
;
A
#
# COMPACT_ATOMS: atom_id res chain seq x y z
N MET A 1 11.11 40.01 1.50
CA MET A 1 11.50 38.60 1.62
C MET A 1 11.19 38.18 3.05
N SER A 2 9.98 37.70 3.31
CA SER A 2 9.63 37.14 4.62
C SER A 2 10.11 35.69 4.63
N GLN A 3 11.09 35.39 5.48
CA GLN A 3 11.52 34.02 5.73
C GLN A 3 10.38 33.34 6.50
N VAL A 4 9.56 32.57 5.78
CA VAL A 4 8.69 31.58 6.41
C VAL A 4 9.63 30.59 7.08
N GLN A 5 9.68 30.62 8.41
CA GLN A 5 10.32 29.57 9.18
C GLN A 5 9.63 28.26 8.80
N LYS A 6 10.32 27.39 8.06
CA LYS A 6 9.90 25.99 7.91
C LYS A 6 9.87 25.42 9.33
N GLU A 7 8.68 25.10 9.83
CA GLU A 7 8.54 24.27 11.01
C GLU A 7 9.38 22.99 10.82
N PRO A 8 10.03 22.48 11.88
CA PRO A 8 10.86 21.30 11.76
C PRO A 8 10.02 20.14 11.21
N GLU A 9 10.49 19.57 10.11
CA GLU A 9 9.87 18.44 9.42
C GLU A 9 9.74 17.27 10.41
N VAL A 10 8.50 16.97 10.83
CA VAL A 10 8.21 15.85 11.72
C VAL A 10 8.38 14.56 10.91
N VAL A 11 9.61 14.09 10.77
CA VAL A 11 9.86 12.75 10.22
C VAL A 11 9.25 11.75 11.18
N GLN A 12 8.29 10.95 10.72
CA GLN A 12 7.75 9.83 11.49
C GLN A 12 8.91 8.94 11.91
N LYS A 13 9.20 8.89 13.21
CA LYS A 13 10.17 7.95 13.77
C LYS A 13 9.42 6.66 14.05
N ALA A 14 9.54 5.68 13.16
CA ALA A 14 9.08 4.33 13.42
C ALA A 14 9.65 3.84 14.77
N PRO A 15 8.87 3.11 15.57
CA PRO A 15 9.36 2.52 16.81
C PRO A 15 10.56 1.63 16.49
N LYS A 16 11.60 1.76 17.29
CA LYS A 16 12.88 1.05 17.08
C LYS A 16 12.92 -0.29 17.80
N SER A 17 11.96 -0.54 18.68
CA SER A 17 12.04 -1.56 19.72
C SER A 17 10.68 -1.81 20.35
N CYS A 18 10.44 -3.06 20.76
CA CYS A 18 9.29 -3.40 21.60
C CYS A 18 9.44 -2.74 22.99
N PRO A 19 8.50 -1.89 23.43
CA PRO A 19 8.51 -1.32 24.78
C PRO A 19 8.39 -2.39 25.86
N THR A 20 9.13 -2.23 26.96
CA THR A 20 8.98 -3.10 28.15
C THR A 20 7.74 -2.78 28.97
N THR A 21 7.24 -1.56 28.87
CA THR A 21 6.01 -1.09 29.52
C THR A 21 5.32 -0.21 28.52
N TRP A 22 4.05 -0.50 28.23
CA TRP A 22 3.31 0.20 27.18
C TRP A 22 2.50 1.37 27.72
N THR A 23 2.57 2.50 27.03
CA THR A 23 1.60 3.60 27.13
C THR A 23 0.68 3.65 25.92
N LEU A 24 -0.42 4.41 26.02
CA LEU A 24 -1.33 4.60 24.88
C LEU A 24 -0.61 5.31 23.72
N GLU A 25 0.28 6.26 24.02
CA GLU A 25 1.09 6.97 23.02
C GLU A 25 2.05 6.02 22.29
N GLU A 26 2.68 5.09 23.01
CA GLU A 26 3.53 4.08 22.38
C GLU A 26 2.71 3.13 21.50
N LEU A 27 1.52 2.72 21.96
CA LEU A 27 0.61 1.91 21.14
C LEU A 27 0.16 2.66 19.88
N HIS A 28 -0.19 3.94 20.00
CA HIS A 28 -0.52 4.79 18.84
C HIS A 28 0.64 4.92 17.87
N ALA A 29 1.86 5.11 18.37
CA ALA A 29 3.06 5.19 17.53
C ALA A 29 3.34 3.88 16.79
N HIS A 30 3.13 2.72 17.43
CA HIS A 30 3.26 1.43 16.76
C HIS A 30 2.16 1.19 15.75
N LEU A 31 0.91 1.52 16.05
CA LEU A 31 -0.19 1.38 15.09
C LEU A 31 -0.02 2.34 13.88
N GLN A 32 0.52 3.54 14.07
CA GLN A 32 0.88 4.42 12.97
C GLN A 32 2.04 3.85 12.14
N ALA A 33 2.98 3.14 12.77
CA ALA A 33 4.01 2.41 12.04
C ALA A 33 3.45 1.20 11.29
N ALA A 34 2.45 0.51 11.83
CA ALA A 34 1.71 -0.55 11.15
C ALA A 34 1.01 -0.02 9.89
N VAL A 35 0.30 1.11 10.00
CA VAL A 35 -0.29 1.81 8.85
C VAL A 35 0.77 2.13 7.78
N SER A 36 1.94 2.63 8.18
CA SER A 36 3.03 2.92 7.24
C SER A 36 3.63 1.66 6.61
N LEU A 37 3.69 0.55 7.35
CA LEU A 37 4.21 -0.74 6.89
C LEU A 37 3.35 -1.30 5.75
N GLU A 38 2.05 -1.48 5.99
CA GLU A 38 1.13 -2.01 4.97
C GLU A 38 1.02 -1.06 3.77
N LEU A 39 1.16 0.25 4.01
CA LEU A 39 1.19 1.21 2.91
C LEU A 39 2.47 1.09 2.07
N CYS A 40 3.60 0.67 2.64
CA CYS A 40 4.85 0.48 1.90
C CYS A 40 4.84 -0.78 1.03
N THR A 41 4.11 -1.83 1.40
CA THR A 41 4.03 -3.08 0.61
C THR A 41 3.17 -2.92 -0.64
N ILE A 42 2.06 -2.16 -0.54
CA ILE A 42 1.10 -1.98 -1.64
C ILE A 42 1.75 -1.47 -2.95
N PRO A 43 2.51 -0.36 -2.98
CA PRO A 43 3.17 0.09 -4.20
C PRO A 43 4.21 -0.90 -4.74
N LEU A 44 4.92 -1.65 -3.90
CA LEU A 44 5.89 -2.66 -4.35
C LEU A 44 5.21 -3.73 -5.20
N TYR A 45 4.12 -4.28 -4.67
CA TYR A 45 3.38 -5.37 -5.30
C TYR A 45 2.62 -4.89 -6.52
N LEU A 46 2.00 -3.70 -6.47
CA LEU A 46 1.36 -3.06 -7.63
C LEU A 46 2.38 -2.78 -8.76
N TYR A 47 3.54 -2.25 -8.42
CA TYR A 47 4.58 -1.92 -9.39
C TYR A 47 5.02 -3.17 -10.16
N ALA A 48 5.32 -4.25 -9.44
CA ALA A 48 5.68 -5.53 -10.03
C ALA A 48 4.50 -6.12 -10.84
N MET A 49 3.28 -6.07 -10.32
CA MET A 49 2.07 -6.54 -11.00
C MET A 49 1.85 -5.83 -12.35
N TYR A 50 2.01 -4.51 -12.41
CA TYR A 50 1.86 -3.74 -13.66
C TYR A 50 2.96 -4.05 -14.69
N SER A 51 4.12 -4.55 -14.24
CA SER A 51 5.20 -4.94 -15.16
C SER A 51 4.89 -6.21 -15.96
N ILE A 52 4.00 -7.07 -15.49
CA ILE A 52 3.75 -8.39 -16.10
C ILE A 52 3.02 -8.23 -17.43
N GLU A 53 3.60 -8.79 -18.49
CA GLU A 53 2.89 -8.95 -19.76
C GLU A 53 1.86 -10.08 -19.64
N LEU A 54 0.59 -9.78 -19.95
CA LEU A 54 -0.52 -10.74 -19.85
C LEU A 54 -0.60 -11.71 -21.04
N THR A 55 0.54 -11.98 -21.68
CA THR A 55 0.68 -12.91 -22.80
C THR A 55 0.83 -14.35 -22.27
N GLY A 56 -0.30 -15.04 -22.16
CA GLY A 56 -0.36 -16.45 -21.77
C GLY A 56 -0.77 -16.71 -20.32
N HIS A 57 -0.91 -17.98 -19.95
CA HIS A 57 -1.52 -18.40 -18.70
C HIS A 57 -0.70 -18.03 -17.45
N ARG A 58 0.63 -18.22 -17.50
CA ARG A 58 1.51 -17.97 -16.35
C ARG A 58 1.58 -16.50 -15.95
N GLY A 59 1.71 -15.59 -16.92
CA GLY A 59 1.69 -14.15 -16.65
C GLY A 59 0.36 -13.70 -16.03
N LYS A 60 -0.76 -14.20 -16.55
CA LYS A 60 -2.09 -13.95 -15.96
C LYS A 60 -2.22 -14.48 -14.54
N GLU A 61 -1.80 -15.72 -14.27
CA GLU A 61 -1.84 -16.28 -12.92
C GLU A 61 -1.00 -15.45 -11.96
N ALA A 62 0.23 -15.10 -12.33
CA ALA A 62 1.11 -14.26 -11.50
C ALA A 62 0.51 -12.87 -11.24
N HIS A 63 -0.01 -12.22 -12.27
CA HIS A 63 -0.70 -10.93 -12.12
C HIS A 63 -1.87 -11.02 -11.14
N CYS A 64 -2.72 -12.04 -11.28
CA CYS A 64 -3.89 -12.21 -10.42
C CYS A 64 -3.50 -12.53 -8.98
N THR A 65 -2.49 -13.37 -8.76
CA THR A 65 -1.98 -13.65 -7.42
C THR A 65 -1.39 -12.40 -6.77
N LEU A 66 -0.63 -11.59 -7.50
CA LEU A 66 -0.12 -10.31 -6.96
C LEU A 66 -1.26 -9.34 -6.64
N LEU A 67 -2.29 -9.26 -7.48
CA LEU A 67 -3.46 -8.43 -7.23
C LEU A 67 -4.22 -8.87 -5.97
N GLU A 68 -4.39 -10.17 -5.76
CA GLU A 68 -5.03 -10.72 -4.55
C GLU A 68 -4.25 -10.30 -3.29
N VAL A 69 -2.91 -10.40 -3.31
CA VAL A 69 -2.07 -9.95 -2.21
C VAL A 69 -2.21 -8.44 -1.99
N VAL A 70 -2.13 -7.62 -3.05
CA VAL A 70 -2.33 -6.16 -2.96
C VAL A 70 -3.66 -5.81 -2.29
N VAL A 71 -4.74 -6.52 -2.65
CA VAL A 71 -6.06 -6.29 -2.06
C VAL A 71 -6.07 -6.65 -0.57
N GLN A 72 -5.40 -7.72 -0.17
CA GLN A 72 -5.23 -8.08 1.25
C GLN A 72 -4.43 -7.00 2.00
N GLU A 73 -3.31 -6.53 1.44
CA GLU A 73 -2.52 -5.43 2.03
C GLU A 73 -3.33 -4.14 2.20
N MET A 74 -4.20 -3.80 1.24
CA MET A 74 -5.12 -2.66 1.37
C MET A 74 -6.11 -2.84 2.53
N ILE A 75 -6.54 -4.08 2.78
CA ILE A 75 -7.41 -4.40 3.92
C ILE A 75 -6.62 -4.32 5.22
N HIS A 76 -5.37 -4.81 5.25
CA HIS A 76 -4.49 -4.72 6.42
C HIS A 76 -4.23 -3.26 6.79
N LEU A 77 -3.91 -2.41 5.80
CA LEU A 77 -3.82 -0.96 5.96
C LEU A 77 -5.10 -0.37 6.55
N GLY A 78 -6.26 -0.75 5.99
CA GLY A 78 -7.58 -0.37 6.48
C GLY A 78 -7.80 -0.73 7.94
N LEU A 79 -7.47 -1.97 8.31
CA LEU A 79 -7.64 -2.52 9.66
C LEU A 79 -6.68 -1.85 10.66
N ALA A 80 -5.40 -1.70 10.33
CA ALA A 80 -4.42 -1.01 11.17
C ALA A 80 -4.86 0.44 11.45
N GLY A 81 -5.30 1.15 10.41
CA GLY A 81 -5.83 2.51 10.54
C GLY A 81 -7.13 2.55 11.37
N ASN A 82 -8.05 1.60 11.17
CA ASN A 82 -9.27 1.51 11.95
C ASN A 82 -9.00 1.23 13.44
N ILE A 83 -8.03 0.37 13.77
CA ILE A 83 -7.63 0.11 15.16
C ILE A 83 -7.06 1.40 15.78
N LEU A 84 -6.18 2.10 15.08
CA LEU A 84 -5.63 3.38 15.54
C LEU A 84 -6.74 4.42 15.79
N THR A 85 -7.65 4.58 14.84
CA THR A 85 -8.81 5.49 14.96
C THR A 85 -9.72 5.08 16.11
N ALA A 86 -9.98 3.78 16.29
CA ALA A 86 -10.82 3.27 17.37
C ALA A 86 -10.23 3.55 18.76
N LEU A 87 -8.91 3.64 18.87
CA LEU A 87 -8.19 4.00 20.10
C LEU A 87 -7.97 5.52 20.25
N GLY A 88 -8.64 6.34 19.44
CA GLY A 88 -8.57 7.80 19.51
C GLY A 88 -7.37 8.43 18.78
N GLY A 89 -6.56 7.62 18.08
CA GLY A 89 -5.48 8.10 17.24
C GLY A 89 -5.98 8.63 15.89
N ARG A 90 -5.05 9.15 15.08
CA ARG A 90 -5.34 9.68 13.74
C ARG A 90 -4.32 9.14 12.74
N PRO A 91 -4.67 8.11 11.96
CA PRO A 91 -3.83 7.61 10.88
C PRO A 91 -3.43 8.73 9.92
N ARG A 92 -2.13 8.80 9.61
CA ARG A 92 -1.53 9.72 8.64
C ARG A 92 -0.81 8.92 7.57
N VAL A 93 -1.07 9.23 6.30
CA VAL A 93 -0.49 8.54 5.14
C VAL A 93 -0.08 9.50 4.03
N TYR A 94 -0.58 10.74 4.05
CA TYR A 94 -0.25 11.77 3.08
C TYR A 94 0.74 12.79 3.67
N GLY A 95 1.69 13.23 2.85
CA GLY A 95 2.67 14.25 3.19
C GLY A 95 4.09 13.71 3.30
N GLU A 96 5.08 14.60 3.31
CA GLU A 96 6.50 14.27 3.15
C GLU A 96 7.02 13.30 4.23
N ALA A 97 6.40 13.32 5.40
CA ALA A 97 6.74 12.46 6.52
C ALA A 97 6.12 11.06 6.47
N PHE A 98 5.00 10.88 5.77
CA PHE A 98 4.15 9.68 5.85
C PHE A 98 4.06 8.90 4.54
N THR A 99 4.22 9.59 3.40
CA THR A 99 4.20 8.94 2.08
C THR A 99 5.42 8.02 1.92
N PRO A 100 5.24 6.76 1.49
CA PRO A 100 6.34 5.83 1.25
C PRO A 100 7.42 6.41 0.33
N LYS A 101 8.68 6.14 0.66
CA LYS A 101 9.84 6.55 -0.14
C LYS A 101 10.61 5.30 -0.54
N TYR A 102 10.91 5.16 -1.82
CA TYR A 102 11.65 4.01 -2.33
C TYR A 102 13.06 4.41 -2.83
N PRO A 103 14.07 3.54 -2.62
CA PRO A 103 13.97 2.29 -1.86
C PRO A 103 13.79 2.55 -0.35
N SER A 104 13.18 1.59 0.37
CA SER A 104 12.85 1.69 1.80
C SER A 104 13.40 0.50 2.59
N GLU A 105 13.56 0.68 3.91
CA GLU A 105 14.01 -0.34 4.87
C GLU A 105 13.10 -0.33 6.12
N LEU A 106 11.82 0.03 5.94
CA LEU A 106 10.90 0.26 7.05
C LEU A 106 10.76 -0.99 7.94
N LEU A 107 10.92 -0.78 9.26
CA LEU A 107 10.75 -1.72 10.39
C LEU A 107 11.66 -2.96 10.43
N TYR A 108 12.25 -3.38 9.32
CA TYR A 108 13.19 -4.48 9.23
C TYR A 108 14.45 -4.08 8.43
N GLU A 109 15.62 -4.08 9.06
CA GLU A 109 16.90 -4.11 8.31
C GLU A 109 17.11 -5.53 7.80
N GLY A 110 17.27 -5.66 6.48
CA GLY A 110 17.62 -6.93 5.84
C GLY A 110 17.12 -7.04 4.41
N VAL A 111 15.95 -6.45 4.12
CA VAL A 111 15.38 -6.44 2.76
C VAL A 111 15.14 -5.01 2.29
N LEU A 112 15.88 -4.61 1.26
CA LEU A 112 15.70 -3.29 0.63
C LEU A 112 14.44 -3.32 -0.26
N MET A 113 13.35 -2.73 0.23
CA MET A 113 12.10 -2.59 -0.51
C MET A 113 12.30 -1.65 -1.71
N THR A 114 12.35 -2.24 -2.91
CA THR A 114 12.64 -1.53 -4.17
C THR A 114 11.48 -1.68 -5.14
N LEU A 115 11.07 -0.59 -5.78
CA LEU A 115 10.14 -0.66 -6.92
C LEU A 115 10.89 -1.22 -8.14
N ALA A 116 10.54 -2.42 -8.57
CA ALA A 116 11.13 -3.09 -9.73
C ALA A 116 10.14 -4.06 -10.41
N PRO A 117 10.38 -4.45 -11.68
CA PRO A 117 9.57 -5.45 -12.38
C PRO A 117 9.47 -6.77 -11.63
N ALA A 118 8.45 -7.58 -11.94
CA ALA A 118 8.21 -8.91 -11.37
C ALA A 118 9.18 -9.98 -11.92
N ASP A 119 10.48 -9.68 -11.89
CA ASP A 119 11.53 -10.65 -12.19
C ASP A 119 11.73 -11.62 -11.02
N LYS A 120 12.54 -12.66 -11.25
CA LYS A 120 12.78 -13.70 -10.23
C LYS A 120 13.42 -13.14 -8.95
N HIS A 121 14.25 -12.10 -9.04
CA HIS A 121 14.87 -11.50 -7.87
C HIS A 121 13.82 -10.75 -7.04
N GLN A 122 12.96 -9.97 -7.70
CA GLN A 122 11.92 -9.21 -7.03
C GLN A 122 10.89 -10.10 -6.33
N LEU A 123 10.48 -11.20 -6.97
CA LEU A 123 9.54 -12.16 -6.35
C LEU A 123 10.14 -12.86 -5.12
N LYS A 124 11.46 -13.10 -5.10
CA LYS A 124 12.16 -13.58 -3.91
C LYS A 124 12.24 -12.52 -2.82
N ALA A 125 12.47 -11.26 -3.19
CA ALA A 125 12.47 -10.16 -2.23
C ALA A 125 11.11 -10.02 -1.54
N PHE A 126 10.00 -10.21 -2.27
CA PHE A 126 8.66 -10.24 -1.67
C PHE A 126 8.48 -11.41 -0.71
N ALA A 127 8.94 -12.60 -1.08
CA ALA A 127 8.91 -13.75 -0.17
C ALA A 127 9.78 -13.54 1.08
N GLU A 128 10.87 -12.77 1.00
CA GLU A 128 11.68 -12.43 2.18
C GLU A 128 11.00 -11.37 3.07
N ILE A 129 10.30 -10.40 2.47
CA ILE A 129 9.50 -9.39 3.22
C ILE A 129 8.44 -10.08 4.09
N GLU A 130 7.73 -11.05 3.52
CA GLU A 130 6.64 -11.77 4.21
C GLU A 130 7.12 -12.98 5.02
N ARG A 131 8.43 -13.17 5.20
CA ARG A 131 8.95 -14.40 5.80
C ARG A 131 8.66 -14.46 7.31
N PRO A 132 8.03 -15.55 7.81
CA PRO A 132 7.90 -15.83 9.23
C PRO A 132 9.24 -15.83 9.98
N ALA A 133 9.27 -15.22 11.17
CA ALA A 133 10.45 -15.21 12.03
C ALA A 133 10.89 -16.64 12.45
N GLU A 134 9.94 -17.57 12.62
CA GLU A 134 10.20 -18.93 13.10
C GLU A 134 11.01 -19.79 12.12
N MET A 135 11.07 -19.42 10.83
CA MET A 135 11.88 -20.13 9.84
C MET A 135 13.38 -19.89 10.00
N GLY A 136 13.80 -18.83 10.68
CA GLY A 136 15.21 -18.52 10.93
C GLY A 136 16.04 -18.24 9.66
N ALA A 137 17.32 -17.86 9.85
CA ALA A 137 18.20 -17.42 8.77
C ALA A 137 18.52 -18.49 7.70
N ALA A 138 18.36 -19.77 8.01
CA ALA A 138 18.65 -20.85 7.06
C ALA A 138 17.69 -20.91 5.86
N HIS A 139 16.56 -20.22 5.95
CA HIS A 139 15.53 -20.13 4.91
C HIS A 139 15.49 -18.77 4.22
N SER A 140 16.48 -17.90 4.46
CA SER A 140 16.59 -16.63 3.74
C SER A 140 16.96 -16.87 2.28
N PHE A 141 16.48 -16.02 1.40
CA PHE A 141 17.01 -15.97 0.04
C PHE A 141 18.40 -15.33 0.02
N ASP A 142 19.26 -15.72 -0.95
CA ASP A 142 20.53 -15.03 -1.23
C ASP A 142 20.26 -13.61 -1.78
N ILE A 143 19.86 -12.70 -0.90
CA ILE A 143 19.68 -11.27 -1.15
C ILE A 143 20.91 -10.57 -0.56
N PRO A 144 21.57 -9.64 -1.28
CA PRO A 144 22.75 -8.96 -0.76
C PRO A 144 22.49 -8.35 0.62
N GLU A 145 23.28 -8.77 1.61
CA GLU A 145 23.16 -8.22 2.96
C GLU A 145 23.43 -6.71 2.95
N PRO A 146 22.67 -5.94 3.74
CA PRO A 146 22.97 -4.53 3.93
C PRO A 146 24.31 -4.31 4.65
N PRO A 147 24.94 -3.12 4.50
CA PRO A 147 26.22 -2.79 5.14
C PRO A 147 26.27 -3.03 6.68
N ASN A 148 27.42 -3.48 7.17
CA ASN A 148 27.71 -3.97 8.54
C ASN A 148 27.63 -2.92 9.67
N ASP A 149 27.36 -1.66 9.36
CA ASP A 149 27.36 -0.50 10.27
C ASP A 149 25.95 -0.13 10.79
N ARG A 150 24.98 -1.01 10.57
CA ARG A 150 23.56 -0.81 10.90
C ARG A 150 23.18 -1.38 12.27
N LYS A 151 22.23 -0.73 12.95
CA LYS A 151 21.91 -0.99 14.36
C LYS A 151 20.85 -2.09 14.42
N ALA A 152 21.17 -3.20 15.09
CA ALA A 152 20.29 -4.32 15.37
C ALA A 152 18.80 -3.93 15.47
N VAL A 153 18.05 -4.36 14.45
CA VAL A 153 16.59 -4.37 14.41
C VAL A 153 16.07 -5.23 15.55
N GLN A 154 14.96 -4.85 16.16
CA GLN A 154 14.34 -5.64 17.22
C GLN A 154 13.20 -6.55 16.78
N TYR A 155 12.62 -6.35 15.60
CA TYR A 155 11.63 -7.25 15.01
C TYR A 155 12.28 -8.05 13.89
N LEU A 156 12.09 -9.37 13.88
CA LEU A 156 12.64 -10.28 12.88
C LEU A 156 11.67 -10.53 11.72
N SER A 157 10.39 -10.18 11.89
CA SER A 157 9.35 -10.28 10.86
C SER A 157 8.18 -9.32 11.13
N ILE A 158 7.28 -9.16 10.16
CA ILE A 158 6.07 -8.33 10.28
C ILE A 158 5.14 -8.87 11.37
N GLY A 159 5.01 -10.19 11.45
CA GLY A 159 4.25 -10.90 12.46
C GLY A 159 4.80 -10.72 13.87
N GLU A 160 6.13 -10.66 14.05
CA GLU A 160 6.71 -10.32 15.36
C GLU A 160 6.36 -8.88 15.78
N PHE A 161 6.39 -7.94 14.83
CA PHE A 161 5.95 -6.57 15.07
C PHE A 161 4.48 -6.50 15.51
N TYR A 162 3.58 -7.22 14.83
CA TYR A 162 2.17 -7.28 15.22
C TYR A 162 1.93 -8.00 16.55
N LYS A 163 2.69 -9.05 16.86
CA LYS A 163 2.67 -9.71 18.19
C LYS A 163 3.03 -8.71 19.29
N ALA A 164 3.99 -7.80 19.05
CA ALA A 164 4.32 -6.74 20.01
C ALA A 164 3.18 -5.73 20.18
N VAL A 165 2.52 -5.32 19.09
CA VAL A 165 1.31 -4.46 19.17
C VAL A 165 0.23 -5.12 20.02
N MET A 166 -0.03 -6.41 19.79
CA MET A 166 -1.00 -7.19 20.58
C MET A 166 -0.63 -7.26 22.06
N GLU A 167 0.66 -7.43 22.39
CA GLU A 167 1.14 -7.39 23.78
C GLU A 167 0.89 -6.02 24.43
N GLY A 168 1.16 -4.92 23.70
CA GLY A 168 0.85 -3.58 24.17
C GLY A 168 -0.64 -3.35 24.44
N MET A 169 -1.50 -3.81 23.53
CA MET A 169 -2.95 -3.79 23.74
C MET A 169 -3.35 -4.59 24.98
N ASN A 170 -2.79 -5.80 25.16
CA ASN A 170 -3.09 -6.65 26.30
C ASN A 170 -2.67 -6.01 27.63
N GLN A 171 -1.46 -5.43 27.72
CA GLN A 171 -1.01 -4.73 28.93
C GLN A 171 -1.91 -3.55 29.30
N LEU A 172 -2.28 -2.73 28.31
CA LEU A 172 -3.15 -1.58 28.53
C LEU A 172 -4.60 -2.00 28.86
N ASN A 173 -5.08 -3.09 28.28
CA ASN A 173 -6.40 -3.65 28.59
C ASN A 173 -6.45 -4.17 30.03
N ASN A 174 -5.44 -4.94 30.45
CA ASN A 174 -5.36 -5.50 31.81
C ASN A 174 -5.19 -4.43 32.90
N SER A 175 -4.53 -3.31 32.57
CA SER A 175 -4.40 -2.17 33.48
C SER A 175 -5.63 -1.24 33.51
N GLY A 176 -6.60 -1.46 32.60
CA GLY A 176 -7.77 -0.61 32.44
C GLY A 176 -7.49 0.73 31.74
N SER A 177 -6.30 0.88 31.12
CA SER A 177 -5.88 2.11 30.43
C SER A 177 -6.26 2.13 28.95
N LEU A 178 -6.69 1.00 28.38
CA LEU A 178 -7.14 0.91 26.99
C LEU A 178 -8.61 1.35 26.87
N THR A 179 -8.88 2.39 26.08
CA THR A 179 -10.24 2.88 25.83
C THR A 179 -10.51 2.98 24.34
N PHE A 180 -11.68 2.48 23.92
CA PHE A 180 -12.18 2.61 22.55
C PHE A 180 -13.15 3.78 22.44
N ASP A 181 -12.95 4.65 21.45
CA ASP A 181 -13.87 5.74 21.14
C ASP A 181 -15.13 5.19 20.46
N LYS A 182 -16.25 5.27 21.19
CA LYS A 182 -17.56 4.77 20.74
C LYS A 182 -18.12 5.51 19.53
N ASN A 183 -17.62 6.72 19.24
CA ASN A 183 -18.07 7.53 18.11
C ASN A 183 -17.15 7.39 16.88
N SER A 184 -16.09 6.59 16.98
CA SER A 184 -15.08 6.44 15.93
C SER A 184 -15.55 5.62 14.73
N THR A 185 -16.61 4.81 14.85
CA THR A 185 -17.05 3.88 13.80
C THR A 185 -17.41 4.57 12.49
N GLY A 186 -17.96 5.78 12.54
CA GLY A 186 -18.23 6.61 11.36
C GLY A 186 -16.97 7.12 10.67
N LYS A 187 -15.81 7.03 11.31
CA LYS A 187 -14.48 7.42 10.81
C LYS A 187 -13.57 6.22 10.57
N GLN A 188 -14.16 5.06 10.34
CA GLN A 188 -13.44 3.84 10.03
C GLN A 188 -13.84 3.38 8.65
N TRP A 189 -12.87 2.92 7.86
CA TRP A 189 -13.14 2.33 6.57
C TRP A 189 -13.91 1.04 6.76
N THR A 190 -14.97 0.88 5.98
CA THR A 190 -15.71 -0.37 5.89
C THR A 190 -15.82 -0.74 4.42
N GLY A 191 -15.89 -2.01 4.12
CA GLY A 191 -15.99 -2.38 2.72
C GLY A 191 -16.21 -3.86 2.51
N LYS A 192 -17.29 -4.15 1.77
CA LYS A 192 -17.36 -5.27 0.83
C LYS A 192 -16.79 -4.86 -0.56
N GLU A 193 -16.35 -3.61 -0.71
CA GLU A 193 -16.12 -2.98 -2.02
C GLU A 193 -14.84 -3.41 -2.75
N LEU A 194 -13.99 -4.21 -2.10
CA LEU A 194 -12.81 -4.81 -2.75
C LEU A 194 -13.16 -6.09 -3.55
N HIS A 195 -14.41 -6.54 -3.56
CA HIS A 195 -14.87 -7.74 -4.28
C HIS A 195 -15.02 -7.59 -5.81
N HIS A 196 -14.33 -6.64 -6.44
CA HIS A 196 -14.47 -6.47 -7.88
C HIS A 196 -13.74 -7.57 -8.65
N LYS A 197 -14.46 -8.18 -9.59
CA LYS A 197 -13.87 -9.08 -10.59
C LYS A 197 -13.01 -8.24 -11.52
N ASN A 198 -11.68 -8.32 -11.39
CA ASN A 198 -10.80 -7.82 -12.43
C ASN A 198 -11.08 -8.62 -13.72
N PRO A 199 -11.42 -7.98 -14.86
CA PRO A 199 -11.64 -8.66 -16.14
C PRO A 199 -10.45 -9.52 -16.59
N GLU A 200 -9.24 -9.20 -16.14
CA GLU A 200 -8.01 -9.93 -16.45
C GLU A 200 -7.85 -11.20 -15.60
N CYS A 201 -8.66 -11.33 -14.54
CA CYS A 201 -8.62 -12.41 -13.55
C CYS A 201 -9.93 -13.23 -13.45
N THR A 202 -10.82 -13.12 -14.45
CA THR A 202 -12.13 -13.83 -14.44
C THR A 202 -12.02 -15.35 -14.45
N ASP A 203 -10.90 -15.87 -14.97
CA ASP A 203 -10.66 -17.31 -15.14
C ASP A 203 -9.79 -17.89 -14.02
N ALA A 204 -9.25 -17.04 -13.15
CA ALA A 204 -8.52 -17.50 -11.97
C ALA A 204 -9.55 -18.10 -11.00
N PRO A 205 -9.32 -19.32 -10.46
CA PRO A 205 -10.17 -19.81 -9.38
C PRO A 205 -10.16 -18.74 -8.29
N THR A 206 -11.34 -18.31 -7.82
CA THR A 206 -11.48 -17.40 -6.69
C THR A 206 -10.79 -18.06 -5.50
N ARG A 207 -9.51 -17.77 -5.31
CA ARG A 207 -8.62 -18.54 -4.42
C ARG A 207 -8.67 -18.04 -2.98
N SER A 208 -9.31 -16.91 -2.74
CA SER A 208 -9.53 -16.39 -1.39
C SER A 208 -10.91 -15.80 -1.15
N THR A 209 -11.50 -16.13 0.00
CA THR A 209 -12.47 -15.24 0.63
C THR A 209 -11.73 -13.97 1.06
N ILE A 210 -11.90 -12.89 0.29
CA ILE A 210 -11.35 -11.57 0.65
C ILE A 210 -11.90 -11.19 2.04
N PRO A 211 -11.04 -10.90 3.03
CA PRO A 211 -11.48 -10.61 4.38
C PRO A 211 -12.33 -9.35 4.44
N GLU A 212 -13.27 -9.32 5.38
CA GLU A 212 -14.10 -8.14 5.60
C GLU A 212 -13.30 -7.03 6.29
N LEU A 213 -13.27 -5.85 5.66
CA LEU A 213 -12.86 -4.60 6.30
C LEU A 213 -14.04 -4.10 7.14
N ALA A 214 -13.96 -4.35 8.46
CA ALA A 214 -15.03 -4.08 9.41
C ALA A 214 -14.61 -3.04 10.46
N PRO A 215 -15.57 -2.32 11.07
CA PRO A 215 -15.29 -1.46 12.21
C PRO A 215 -14.70 -2.23 13.40
N ILE A 216 -13.81 -1.57 14.12
CA ILE A 216 -13.20 -1.98 15.36
C ILE A 216 -13.90 -1.21 16.49
N THR A 217 -14.56 -1.94 17.38
CA THR A 217 -15.36 -1.37 18.48
C THR A 217 -14.86 -1.77 19.87
N ASP A 218 -14.00 -2.78 19.93
CA ASP A 218 -13.57 -3.42 21.17
C ASP A 218 -12.24 -4.16 20.99
N TYR A 219 -11.65 -4.51 22.14
CA TYR A 219 -10.38 -5.23 22.24
C TYR A 219 -10.40 -6.57 21.50
N GLU A 220 -11.45 -7.38 21.69
CA GLU A 220 -11.55 -8.72 21.09
C GLU A 220 -11.56 -8.66 19.56
N THR A 221 -12.29 -7.68 19.00
CA THR A 221 -12.34 -7.44 17.56
C THR A 221 -10.99 -6.94 17.04
N ALA A 222 -10.30 -6.06 17.76
CA ALA A 222 -8.97 -5.60 17.38
C ALA A 222 -7.94 -6.76 17.36
N ILE A 223 -7.89 -7.57 18.42
CA ILE A 223 -6.99 -8.72 18.51
C ILE A 223 -7.28 -9.75 17.40
N ARG A 224 -8.55 -10.03 17.11
CA ARG A 224 -8.93 -10.92 16.01
C ARG A 224 -8.43 -10.41 14.65
N LYS A 225 -8.52 -9.10 14.42
CA LYS A 225 -8.08 -8.48 13.16
C LYS A 225 -6.55 -8.38 13.05
N LEU A 226 -5.83 -8.19 14.15
CA LEU A 226 -4.36 -8.26 14.15
C LEU A 226 -3.88 -9.69 13.85
N ASN A 227 -4.51 -10.72 14.42
CA ASN A 227 -4.18 -12.11 14.08
C ASN A 227 -4.47 -12.42 12.61
N LEU A 228 -5.55 -11.89 12.03
CA LEU A 228 -5.85 -12.07 10.61
C LEU A 228 -4.73 -11.52 9.72
N ILE A 229 -4.19 -10.33 10.04
CA ILE A 229 -3.08 -9.73 9.30
C ILE A 229 -1.86 -10.66 9.32
N ILE A 230 -1.49 -11.17 10.50
CA ILE A 230 -0.37 -12.11 10.66
C ILE A 230 -0.62 -13.40 9.86
N ASP A 231 -1.81 -13.99 9.99
CA ASP A 231 -2.18 -15.25 9.34
C ASP A 231 -2.13 -15.14 7.80
N GLU A 232 -2.57 -14.00 7.23
CA GLU A 232 -2.56 -13.81 5.78
C GLU A 232 -1.16 -13.50 5.23
N GLY A 233 -0.33 -12.73 5.95
CA GLY A 233 1.03 -12.40 5.53
C GLY A 233 1.99 -13.60 5.66
N GLU A 234 2.17 -14.07 6.88
CA GLU A 234 3.18 -15.08 7.25
C GLU A 234 2.64 -16.52 7.23
N GLY A 235 1.32 -16.68 7.41
CA GLY A 235 0.70 -17.98 7.61
C GLY A 235 0.53 -18.32 9.08
N ARG A 236 -0.31 -19.32 9.37
CA ARG A 236 -0.45 -19.83 10.74
C ARG A 236 0.85 -20.48 11.16
N GLY A 237 1.47 -19.95 12.22
CA GLY A 237 2.72 -20.48 12.75
C GLY A 237 2.65 -21.99 12.99
N LEU A 238 3.79 -22.67 12.90
CA LEU A 238 3.95 -24.13 13.09
C LEU A 238 3.38 -24.68 14.41
N THR A 239 2.96 -23.82 15.34
CA THR A 239 2.39 -24.16 16.64
C THR A 239 0.88 -24.36 16.65
N ASP A 240 0.14 -23.97 15.61
CA ASP A 240 -1.33 -24.11 15.55
C ASP A 240 -1.77 -25.38 14.77
N THR A 241 -1.14 -26.52 15.06
CA THR A 241 -1.53 -27.83 14.50
C THR A 241 -2.78 -28.40 15.21
N GLY A 242 -3.82 -27.58 15.38
CA GLY A 242 -5.13 -28.04 15.82
C GLY A 242 -5.66 -29.07 14.81
N LYS A 243 -5.80 -30.33 15.25
CA LYS A 243 -6.41 -31.40 14.45
C LYS A 243 -7.82 -30.97 14.01
N GLY A 244 -7.95 -30.62 12.74
CA GLY A 244 -9.23 -30.25 12.13
C GLY A 244 -9.25 -28.91 11.37
N ALA A 245 -8.13 -28.19 11.27
CA ALA A 245 -8.07 -27.01 10.40
C ALA A 245 -8.28 -27.42 8.93
N GLU A 246 -9.27 -26.82 8.28
CA GLU A 246 -9.40 -26.87 6.81
C GLU A 246 -8.08 -26.37 6.17
N PRO A 247 -7.74 -26.81 4.94
CA PRO A 247 -6.54 -26.34 4.26
C PRO A 247 -6.53 -24.81 4.28
N THR A 248 -5.56 -24.20 4.96
CA THR A 248 -5.42 -22.75 4.96
C THR A 248 -5.18 -22.31 3.52
N GLU A 249 -5.86 -21.25 3.10
CA GLU A 249 -5.43 -20.51 1.92
C GLU A 249 -3.96 -20.14 2.10
N SER A 250 -3.14 -20.26 1.05
CA SER A 250 -1.70 -20.00 1.13
C SER A 250 -1.44 -18.56 1.54
N SER A 251 -0.55 -18.33 2.52
CA SER A 251 -0.13 -16.99 2.97
C SER A 251 0.56 -16.20 1.86
N HIS A 252 0.82 -14.91 2.08
CA HIS A 252 1.58 -14.10 1.13
C HIS A 252 2.97 -14.66 0.92
N TYR A 253 3.65 -15.08 2.00
CA TYR A 253 4.91 -15.83 1.91
C TYR A 253 4.81 -17.01 0.95
N ASP A 254 3.82 -17.89 1.13
CA ASP A 254 3.66 -19.08 0.30
C ASP A 254 3.37 -18.73 -1.16
N ARG A 255 2.55 -17.69 -1.39
CA ARG A 255 2.23 -17.18 -2.74
C ARG A 255 3.47 -16.65 -3.44
N PHE A 256 4.23 -15.77 -2.77
CA PHE A 256 5.46 -15.22 -3.33
C PHE A 256 6.52 -16.30 -3.53
N LYS A 257 6.65 -17.24 -2.59
CA LYS A 257 7.55 -18.38 -2.73
C LYS A 257 7.20 -19.20 -3.97
N LYS A 258 5.92 -19.55 -4.15
CA LYS A 258 5.43 -20.25 -5.34
C LYS A 258 5.74 -19.47 -6.62
N LEU A 259 5.46 -18.17 -6.65
CA LEU A 259 5.75 -17.32 -7.81
C LEU A 259 7.26 -17.23 -8.09
N SER A 260 8.10 -17.18 -7.05
CA SER A 260 9.56 -17.15 -7.19
C SER A 260 10.15 -18.41 -7.83
N ASP A 261 9.42 -19.53 -7.76
CA ASP A 261 9.79 -20.81 -8.35
C ASP A 261 9.30 -20.95 -9.81
N TYR A 262 8.53 -19.99 -10.34
CA TYR A 262 8.13 -19.99 -11.74
C TYR A 262 9.35 -19.83 -12.67
N PRO A 263 9.28 -20.35 -13.91
CA PRO A 263 10.18 -19.91 -14.97
C PRO A 263 9.99 -18.41 -15.23
N GLU A 264 11.01 -17.77 -15.80
CA GLU A 264 11.02 -16.32 -16.04
C GLU A 264 9.71 -15.83 -16.67
N LEU A 265 9.15 -14.77 -16.09
CA LEU A 265 7.95 -14.11 -16.58
C LEU A 265 8.33 -13.12 -17.68
N ASN A 266 7.44 -12.94 -18.66
CA ASN A 266 7.57 -11.83 -19.60
C ASN A 266 7.13 -10.55 -18.88
N VAL A 267 8.05 -9.61 -18.72
CA VAL A 267 7.80 -8.34 -18.03
C VAL A 267 8.33 -7.17 -18.86
N TYR A 268 7.63 -6.03 -18.78
CA TYR A 268 8.15 -4.76 -19.28
C TYR A 268 9.42 -4.38 -18.51
N PRO A 269 10.48 -3.88 -19.19
CA PRO A 269 11.74 -3.52 -18.55
C PRO A 269 11.65 -2.17 -17.85
N LEU A 270 10.97 -2.09 -16.70
CA LEU A 270 10.66 -0.83 -16.01
C LEU A 270 11.90 -0.19 -15.33
N VAL A 271 11.87 1.15 -15.19
CA VAL A 271 12.85 1.92 -14.41
C VAL A 271 12.69 1.73 -12.90
N SER A 272 13.69 1.19 -12.21
CA SER A 272 13.61 0.96 -10.76
C SER A 272 13.54 2.27 -9.96
N ASN A 273 12.73 2.28 -8.90
CA ASN A 273 12.50 3.44 -8.02
C ASN A 273 12.26 4.77 -8.76
N PRO A 274 11.29 4.85 -9.69
CA PRO A 274 11.09 6.06 -10.45
C PRO A 274 10.62 7.21 -9.56
N ARG A 275 10.98 8.44 -9.94
CA ARG A 275 10.48 9.68 -9.32
C ARG A 275 10.05 10.62 -10.42
N THR A 276 9.02 11.43 -10.19
CA THR A 276 8.59 12.44 -11.19
C THR A 276 9.72 13.37 -11.64
N SER A 277 10.70 13.67 -10.78
CA SER A 277 11.89 14.45 -11.15
C SER A 277 12.80 13.78 -12.17
N LEU A 278 12.83 12.44 -12.25
CA LEU A 278 13.57 11.70 -13.29
C LEU A 278 12.96 11.90 -14.68
N PHE A 279 11.70 12.35 -14.72
CA PHE A 279 10.91 12.50 -15.91
C PHE A 279 10.76 13.95 -16.34
N LYS A 280 11.24 14.90 -15.54
CA LYS A 280 11.05 16.31 -15.81
C LYS A 280 11.92 16.77 -16.98
N ASP A 281 11.33 17.57 -17.87
CA ASP A 281 12.03 18.24 -18.98
C ASP A 281 12.68 17.28 -20.01
N LEU A 282 12.32 15.98 -20.02
CA LEU A 282 12.78 15.03 -21.02
C LEU A 282 11.73 14.85 -22.12
N GLU A 283 12.16 14.90 -23.39
CA GLU A 283 11.26 14.83 -24.54
C GLU A 283 10.49 13.50 -24.65
N ASP A 284 10.94 12.46 -23.98
CA ASP A 284 10.44 11.08 -24.03
C ASP A 284 9.68 10.63 -22.78
N THR A 285 9.48 11.48 -21.77
CA THR A 285 8.87 11.15 -20.45
C THR A 285 7.53 11.84 -20.18
N LYS A 286 7.00 12.48 -21.21
CA LYS A 286 5.84 13.36 -21.37
C LYS A 286 4.61 13.20 -20.43
N TYR A 287 4.35 12.01 -19.87
CA TYR A 287 3.23 11.80 -18.94
C TYR A 287 3.67 11.42 -17.51
N SER A 288 4.88 10.89 -17.36
CA SER A 288 5.36 10.29 -16.11
C SER A 288 5.71 11.37 -15.08
N GLU A 289 5.91 12.60 -15.55
CA GLU A 289 6.04 13.80 -14.73
C GLU A 289 4.71 14.27 -14.09
N HIS A 290 3.54 13.78 -14.54
CA HIS A 290 2.22 14.25 -14.08
C HIS A 290 1.37 13.17 -13.37
N CYS A 291 1.96 12.03 -13.03
CA CYS A 291 1.24 10.89 -12.45
C CYS A 291 1.02 11.01 -10.94
N TYR A 292 0.03 11.81 -10.56
CA TYR A 292 -0.31 12.11 -9.16
C TYR A 292 -1.57 11.49 -8.54
N PRO A 293 -2.36 10.60 -9.20
CA PRO A 293 -3.50 9.94 -8.56
C PRO A 293 -3.17 9.19 -7.26
N TYR A 294 -1.93 8.70 -7.12
CA TYR A 294 -1.48 8.06 -5.87
C TYR A 294 -1.57 9.02 -4.67
N SER A 295 -1.14 10.28 -4.82
CA SER A 295 -1.21 11.24 -3.71
C SER A 295 -2.64 11.59 -3.32
N TYR A 296 -3.58 11.56 -4.28
CA TYR A 296 -5.00 11.74 -4.01
C TYR A 296 -5.63 10.51 -3.33
N LEU A 297 -5.16 9.30 -3.66
CA LEU A 297 -5.51 8.09 -2.92
C LEU A 297 -5.08 8.20 -1.45
N LEU A 298 -3.85 8.68 -1.19
CA LEU A 298 -3.38 8.92 0.18
C LEU A 298 -4.22 9.96 0.91
N LEU A 299 -4.54 11.09 0.26
CA LEU A 299 -5.46 12.09 0.82
C LEU A 299 -6.84 11.49 1.13
N THR A 300 -7.37 10.66 0.23
CA THR A 300 -8.67 9.99 0.40
C THR A 300 -8.63 9.13 1.65
N LEU A 301 -7.63 8.25 1.77
CA LEU A 301 -7.45 7.35 2.91
C LEU A 301 -7.39 8.12 4.24
N GLU A 302 -6.52 9.14 4.32
CA GLU A 302 -6.33 9.97 5.50
C GLU A 302 -7.61 10.73 5.90
N ALA A 303 -8.31 11.31 4.92
CA ALA A 303 -9.57 12.02 5.14
C ALA A 303 -10.64 11.10 5.73
N GLY A 304 -10.69 9.84 5.28
CA GLY A 304 -11.67 8.86 5.75
C GLY A 304 -11.46 8.42 7.20
N TRP A 305 -10.22 8.46 7.72
CA TRP A 305 -9.98 8.15 9.13
C TRP A 305 -10.18 9.33 10.09
N THR A 306 -10.17 10.58 9.60
CA THR A 306 -9.98 11.75 10.48
C THR A 306 -11.13 12.76 10.43
N TYR A 307 -11.51 13.21 9.23
CA TYR A 307 -12.38 14.37 9.02
C TYR A 307 -13.86 14.03 9.06
N GLU A 308 -14.41 13.63 7.91
CA GLU A 308 -15.85 13.38 7.72
C GLU A 308 -16.17 11.88 7.79
N GLY A 309 -15.14 11.04 7.94
CA GLY A 309 -15.29 9.61 7.72
C GLY A 309 -15.34 9.26 6.23
N PRO A 310 -15.36 7.96 5.87
CA PRO A 310 -15.59 7.58 4.48
C PRO A 310 -16.97 8.01 3.95
N GLY A 311 -17.99 8.11 4.82
CA GLY A 311 -19.33 8.61 4.51
C GLY A 311 -20.14 7.77 3.50
N ASP A 312 -21.46 8.00 3.42
CA ASP A 312 -22.35 7.39 2.43
C ASP A 312 -22.26 8.15 1.09
N ILE A 313 -22.14 7.41 -0.01
CA ILE A 313 -22.09 7.88 -1.41
C ILE A 313 -23.23 8.86 -1.73
N ASN A 314 -24.39 8.67 -1.10
CA ASN A 314 -25.60 9.47 -1.32
C ASN A 314 -25.55 10.84 -0.64
N SER A 315 -24.62 11.03 0.30
CA SER A 315 -24.39 12.30 1.01
C SER A 315 -23.14 13.06 0.54
N GLY A 316 -22.42 12.53 -0.46
CA GLY A 316 -21.17 13.11 -0.96
C GLY A 316 -19.90 12.60 -0.27
N GLY A 317 -19.93 11.40 0.30
CA GLY A 317 -18.77 10.78 0.95
C GLY A 317 -17.67 10.35 -0.02
N ILE A 318 -16.47 10.10 0.51
CA ILE A 318 -15.28 9.72 -0.25
C ILE A 318 -15.07 8.19 -0.34
N GLY A 319 -15.99 7.40 0.25
CA GLY A 319 -16.03 5.93 0.15
C GLY A 319 -15.67 5.38 -1.24
N PRO A 320 -16.42 5.77 -2.29
CA PRO A 320 -16.22 5.28 -3.65
C PRO A 320 -14.88 5.68 -4.28
N ASN A 321 -14.21 6.70 -3.76
CA ASN A 321 -12.95 7.18 -4.33
C ASN A 321 -11.89 6.08 -4.32
N LEU A 322 -11.83 5.25 -3.27
CA LEU A 322 -10.81 4.18 -3.19
C LEU A 322 -10.94 3.21 -4.37
N HIS A 323 -12.16 2.72 -4.62
CA HIS A 323 -12.44 1.84 -5.74
C HIS A 323 -12.14 2.53 -7.07
N ASN A 324 -12.74 3.70 -7.31
CA ASN A 324 -12.62 4.43 -8.57
C ASN A 324 -11.17 4.84 -8.89
N LEU A 325 -10.39 5.26 -7.90
CA LEU A 325 -8.98 5.59 -8.08
C LEU A 325 -8.19 4.36 -8.51
N MET A 326 -8.39 3.22 -7.87
CA MET A 326 -7.65 2.00 -8.17
C MET A 326 -7.98 1.43 -9.55
N THR A 327 -9.28 1.36 -9.91
CA THR A 327 -9.75 0.67 -11.12
C THR A 327 -9.89 1.58 -12.34
N GLU A 328 -10.36 2.80 -12.15
CA GLU A 328 -10.73 3.70 -13.24
C GLU A 328 -9.67 4.77 -13.50
N VAL A 329 -8.75 5.05 -12.57
CA VAL A 329 -7.71 6.10 -12.74
C VAL A 329 -6.30 5.53 -12.78
N MET A 330 -5.83 4.93 -11.69
CA MET A 330 -4.45 4.44 -11.55
C MET A 330 -4.16 3.27 -12.48
N GLY A 331 -5.08 2.30 -12.60
CA GLY A 331 -4.93 1.16 -13.51
C GLY A 331 -4.72 1.57 -14.97
N PRO A 332 -5.63 2.36 -15.58
CA PRO A 332 -5.48 2.83 -16.95
C PRO A 332 -4.20 3.66 -17.16
N ILE A 333 -3.88 4.57 -16.24
CA ILE A 333 -2.62 5.33 -16.30
C ILE A 333 -1.43 4.37 -16.30
N ALA A 334 -1.35 3.44 -15.34
CA ALA A 334 -0.26 2.47 -15.24
C ALA A 334 -0.07 1.65 -16.51
N LYS A 335 -1.16 1.22 -17.18
CA LYS A 335 -1.10 0.50 -18.47
C LYS A 335 -0.40 1.30 -19.55
N VAL A 336 -0.63 2.62 -19.60
CA VAL A 336 0.12 3.50 -20.50
C VAL A 336 1.56 3.64 -20.02
N LEU A 337 1.77 3.85 -18.71
CA LEU A 337 3.11 4.08 -18.15
C LEU A 337 4.10 2.99 -18.53
N VAL A 338 3.71 1.73 -18.31
CA VAL A 338 4.57 0.57 -18.56
C VAL A 338 4.86 0.32 -20.04
N ARG A 339 4.13 0.97 -20.96
CA ARG A 339 4.33 0.83 -22.41
C ARG A 339 5.22 1.91 -23.03
N GLN A 340 5.31 3.14 -22.49
CA GLN A 340 6.27 4.09 -23.09
C GLN A 340 7.70 3.70 -22.77
N LYS A 341 8.48 3.69 -23.83
CA LYS A 341 9.93 3.53 -23.79
C LYS A 341 10.58 4.87 -23.50
N LEU A 342 11.46 4.88 -22.52
CA LEU A 342 12.34 5.98 -22.19
C LEU A 342 13.66 5.76 -22.94
N LYS A 343 13.89 6.55 -23.99
CA LYS A 343 15.06 6.50 -24.87
C LYS A 343 16.36 6.66 -24.08
N ASN A 344 16.36 7.53 -23.08
CA ASN A 344 17.55 7.82 -22.27
C ASN A 344 17.93 6.67 -21.33
N PHE A 345 16.97 5.85 -20.90
CA PHE A 345 17.18 4.77 -19.93
C PHE A 345 17.18 3.37 -20.53
N GLN A 346 16.83 3.22 -21.82
CA GLN A 346 16.62 1.91 -22.47
C GLN A 346 15.67 1.00 -21.66
N LYS A 347 14.71 1.64 -20.99
CA LYS A 347 13.73 1.04 -20.08
C LYS A 347 12.37 1.69 -20.31
N ASN A 348 11.32 1.10 -19.76
CA ASN A 348 9.98 1.65 -19.81
C ASN A 348 9.68 2.52 -18.58
N ALA A 349 8.78 3.48 -18.73
CA ALA A 349 8.28 4.26 -17.60
C ALA A 349 7.40 3.41 -16.69
N ALA A 350 7.07 3.92 -15.50
CA ALA A 350 6.23 3.24 -14.53
C ALA A 350 5.63 4.24 -13.54
N PRO A 351 4.57 3.87 -12.80
CA PRO A 351 4.04 4.73 -11.74
C PRO A 351 5.12 5.00 -10.69
N PRO A 352 5.42 6.26 -10.37
CA PRO A 352 6.53 6.57 -9.47
C PRO A 352 6.16 6.46 -7.98
N PHE A 353 4.86 6.42 -7.66
CA PHE A 353 4.34 6.32 -6.28
C PHE A 353 4.98 7.33 -5.31
N ASN A 354 5.40 8.50 -5.80
CA ASN A 354 5.95 9.56 -4.96
C ASN A 354 4.90 10.62 -4.64
N LEU A 355 5.18 11.40 -3.60
CA LEU A 355 4.34 12.50 -3.15
C LEU A 355 4.21 13.60 -4.21
N TYR A 356 2.99 14.09 -4.36
CA TYR A 356 2.63 15.38 -4.93
C TYR A 356 1.89 16.19 -3.90
N THR A 357 2.34 17.43 -3.71
CA THR A 357 1.74 18.35 -2.76
C THR A 357 0.69 19.18 -3.46
N PHE A 358 -0.58 18.94 -3.14
CA PHE A 358 -1.71 19.74 -3.63
C PHE A 358 -1.69 21.16 -3.06
N ASN A 359 -2.20 22.11 -3.84
CA ASN A 359 -2.32 23.49 -3.41
C ASN A 359 -3.52 23.64 -2.47
N LEU A 360 -3.25 24.18 -1.29
CA LEU A 360 -4.23 24.37 -0.19
C LEU A 360 -5.44 25.22 -0.58
N HIS A 361 -5.34 26.01 -1.64
CA HIS A 361 -6.38 26.92 -2.09
C HIS A 361 -7.11 26.42 -3.36
N SER A 362 -6.81 25.21 -3.83
CA SER A 362 -7.48 24.58 -4.96
C SER A 362 -8.07 23.23 -4.59
N SER A 363 -9.01 22.79 -5.43
CA SER A 363 -9.58 21.45 -5.40
C SER A 363 -8.50 20.43 -5.83
N PRO A 364 -8.11 19.47 -4.97
CA PRO A 364 -7.19 18.41 -5.37
C PRO A 364 -7.71 17.60 -6.57
N LYS A 365 -9.04 17.42 -6.66
CA LYS A 365 -9.68 16.76 -7.80
C LYS A 365 -9.46 17.54 -9.09
N ALA A 366 -9.68 18.86 -9.03
CA ALA A 366 -9.47 19.74 -10.19
C ALA A 366 -8.01 19.78 -10.63
N GLU A 367 -7.06 19.76 -9.69
CA GLU A 367 -5.62 19.71 -10.00
C GLU A 367 -5.24 18.44 -10.78
N ILE A 368 -5.61 17.24 -10.29
CA ILE A 368 -5.33 16.00 -11.03
C ILE A 368 -6.03 15.99 -12.39
N LYS A 369 -7.28 16.46 -12.44
CA LYS A 369 -8.01 16.55 -13.70
C LYS A 369 -7.25 17.38 -14.73
N ALA A 370 -6.80 18.58 -14.34
CA ALA A 370 -6.03 19.47 -15.21
C ALA A 370 -4.71 18.82 -15.68
N LEU A 371 -4.02 18.10 -14.79
CA LEU A 371 -2.77 17.40 -15.12
C LEU A 371 -2.97 16.28 -16.15
N ILE A 372 -4.08 15.53 -16.06
CA ILE A 372 -4.42 14.51 -17.05
C ILE A 372 -4.87 15.14 -18.38
N GLU A 373 -5.64 16.24 -18.35
CA GLU A 373 -6.05 16.98 -19.54
C GLU A 373 -4.85 17.60 -20.28
N GLU A 374 -3.89 18.15 -19.53
CA GLU A 374 -2.63 18.65 -20.09
C GLU A 374 -1.87 17.53 -20.80
N ALA A 375 -1.75 16.35 -20.16
CA ALA A 375 -1.11 15.20 -20.77
C ALA A 375 -1.79 14.83 -22.12
N ILE A 376 -3.11 14.64 -22.13
CA ILE A 376 -3.87 14.26 -23.34
C ILE A 376 -3.71 15.28 -24.47
N SER A 377 -3.74 16.58 -24.16
CA SER A 377 -3.75 17.64 -25.17
C SER A 377 -2.37 17.97 -25.74
N ARG A 378 -1.31 17.78 -24.95
CA ARG A 378 0.05 18.21 -25.30
C ARG A 378 0.77 17.21 -26.21
N TYR A 379 0.31 15.96 -26.28
CA TYR A 379 1.06 14.88 -26.95
C TYR A 379 0.19 14.02 -27.88
N SER A 380 0.84 13.37 -28.85
CA SER A 380 0.19 12.42 -29.75
C SER A 380 0.44 11.00 -29.25
N TYR A 381 -0.64 10.23 -29.13
CA TYR A 381 -0.64 8.89 -28.55
C TYR A 381 -1.06 7.85 -29.59
N PRO A 382 -0.57 6.60 -29.47
CA PRO A 382 -1.30 5.45 -30.02
C PRO A 382 -2.76 5.49 -29.57
N ALA A 383 -3.68 5.06 -30.44
CA ALA A 383 -5.11 5.12 -30.15
C ALA A 383 -5.49 4.39 -28.85
N GLU A 384 -4.85 3.24 -28.57
CA GLU A 384 -5.07 2.46 -27.35
C GLU A 384 -4.67 3.21 -26.07
N ASP A 385 -3.57 3.95 -26.09
CA ASP A 385 -3.08 4.68 -24.92
C ASP A 385 -3.93 5.93 -24.66
N LYS A 386 -4.40 6.57 -25.75
CA LYS A 386 -5.34 7.70 -25.67
C LYS A 386 -6.65 7.28 -25.00
N GLU A 387 -7.17 6.11 -25.35
CA GLU A 387 -8.39 5.55 -24.74
C GLU A 387 -8.21 5.31 -23.23
N GLN A 388 -7.03 4.81 -22.79
CA GLN A 388 -6.75 4.63 -21.37
C GLN A 388 -6.71 5.96 -20.60
N PHE A 389 -6.11 7.01 -21.18
CA PHE A 389 -6.12 8.33 -20.55
C PHE A 389 -7.52 8.96 -20.50
N GLU A 390 -8.32 8.79 -21.55
CA GLU A 390 -9.72 9.24 -21.56
C GLU A 390 -10.56 8.50 -20.51
N LYS A 391 -10.32 7.20 -20.33
CA LYS A 391 -10.89 6.40 -19.25
C LYS A 391 -10.48 6.98 -17.88
N ALA A 392 -9.19 7.24 -17.68
CA ALA A 392 -8.68 7.84 -16.43
C ALA A 392 -9.30 9.22 -16.15
N LEU A 393 -9.42 10.06 -17.17
CA LEU A 393 -10.03 11.38 -17.05
C LEU A 393 -11.51 11.28 -16.64
N LYS A 394 -12.25 10.33 -17.21
CA LYS A 394 -13.63 10.04 -16.81
C LYS A 394 -13.69 9.58 -15.35
N GLY A 395 -12.82 8.63 -14.96
CA GLY A 395 -12.72 8.15 -13.58
C GLY A 395 -12.45 9.27 -12.58
N VAL A 396 -11.58 10.24 -12.93
CA VAL A 396 -11.36 11.44 -12.11
C VAL A 396 -12.63 12.30 -12.00
N GLY A 397 -13.42 12.38 -13.06
CA GLY A 397 -14.73 13.05 -13.05
C GLY A 397 -15.69 12.49 -12.00
N ASP A 398 -15.62 11.18 -11.75
CA ASP A 398 -16.48 10.44 -10.82
C ASP A 398 -15.98 10.47 -9.36
N LEU A 399 -14.83 11.09 -9.08
CA LEU A 399 -14.31 11.23 -7.71
C LEU A 399 -15.07 12.31 -6.92
N HIS A 400 -15.28 12.07 -5.64
CA HIS A 400 -15.66 13.11 -4.68
C HIS A 400 -14.43 13.91 -4.29
N ASP A 401 -14.55 15.25 -4.26
CA ASP A 401 -13.44 16.14 -3.93
C ASP A 401 -13.11 16.13 -2.44
N ILE A 402 -11.86 16.39 -2.10
CA ILE A 402 -11.36 16.39 -0.72
C ILE A 402 -11.03 17.82 -0.31
N LYS A 403 -11.62 18.28 0.80
CA LYS A 403 -11.26 19.57 1.39
C LYS A 403 -9.97 19.40 2.19
N LEU A 404 -8.94 20.16 1.82
CA LEU A 404 -7.64 20.16 2.52
C LEU A 404 -7.68 20.90 3.85
N ASP A 405 -8.76 21.62 4.15
CA ASP A 405 -8.94 22.36 5.41
C ASP A 405 -8.91 21.40 6.60
N GLY A 406 -7.70 21.21 7.13
CA GLY A 406 -7.40 20.42 8.32
C GLY A 406 -6.68 19.08 8.07
N ILE A 407 -6.48 18.66 6.83
CA ILE A 407 -5.54 17.57 6.49
C ILE A 407 -4.14 18.20 6.44
N GLN A 408 -3.52 18.44 7.60
CA GLN A 408 -2.16 18.99 7.73
C GLN A 408 -1.35 18.28 8.80
#